data_AF-A0A4V3GMF2-F1
#
_entry.id   AF-A0A4V3GMF2-F1
#
_cell.length_a   1.000
_cell.length_b   1.000
_cell.length_c   1.000
_cell.angle_alpha   90.00
_cell.angle_beta   90.00
_cell.angle_gamma   90.00
#
_symmetry.space_group_name_H-M   'P 1'
#
loop_
_entity.id
_entity.type
_entity.pdbx_description
1 polymer ?
#
loop_
_entity_poly.entity_id
_entity_poly.type
_entity_poly.pdbx_seq_one_letter_code
_entity_poly.pdbx_strand_id
1 'polypeptide(L)'
;MSNDPNDPFDELMRRSLHEEADRIEPSDALPEIRARAHAQRPAARRPWLLTAGLAAAGTAAAIGAFTMLNGPDNTADDGDAVAGSTTTTTATVVPESRTPSVAIPSPAPSQAPTEPPSTSPSAKTVSPTDRGVPEPAVKSTVVPVYWLGQQVGAQKKSAARLYRTWAKVSGRPAEQAVRIMTTKQPTDPDYYSVWRGAALNTVTRSNGIVTVDFKQLPKSNLDPDLAKVAIQQLVYTVQGALQDNKTPIQITEAGRSSGKLFGQIDTGTPVSRAAAGEVQALVWIDSPSENQMVAPKVTVQGVAAAFEATVNYEVTNLKTRETRKSFANTAEGQKFSPYAFQLTLTPGAWQISVYLLSDQDGSVTDTDTKSIVVK
;
A
#
# COMPACT_ATOMS: atom_id res chain seq x y z
N MET A 1 -48.44 -15.40 -11.48
CA MET A 1 -48.98 -15.44 -12.86
C MET A 1 -48.84 -14.01 -13.37
N SER A 2 -48.12 -13.73 -14.46
CA SER A 2 -48.06 -14.49 -15.69
C SER A 2 -46.71 -14.31 -16.40
N ASN A 3 -46.15 -15.42 -16.91
CA ASN A 3 -45.35 -15.40 -18.13
C ASN A 3 -46.34 -15.08 -19.25
N ASP A 4 -46.66 -13.81 -19.45
CA ASP A 4 -47.41 -13.38 -20.62
C ASP A 4 -46.38 -12.90 -21.65
N PRO A 5 -46.16 -13.63 -22.76
CA PRO A 5 -45.18 -13.26 -23.78
C PRO A 5 -45.52 -11.96 -24.54
N ASN A 6 -46.62 -11.30 -24.17
CA ASN A 6 -47.11 -10.03 -24.71
C ASN A 6 -47.18 -8.94 -23.64
N ASP A 7 -46.20 -8.86 -22.73
CA ASP A 7 -46.09 -7.70 -21.83
C ASP A 7 -45.81 -6.44 -22.69
N PRO A 8 -46.69 -5.41 -22.65
CA PRO A 8 -46.49 -4.17 -23.40
C PRO A 8 -45.17 -3.47 -23.07
N PHE A 9 -44.59 -3.74 -21.89
CA PHE A 9 -43.26 -3.23 -21.53
C PHE A 9 -42.12 -3.91 -22.30
N ASP A 10 -42.20 -5.23 -22.49
CA ASP A 10 -41.21 -5.98 -23.28
C ASP A 10 -41.29 -5.65 -24.77
N GLU A 11 -42.49 -5.38 -25.28
CA GLU A 11 -42.67 -4.91 -26.66
C GLU A 11 -42.08 -3.50 -26.87
N LEU A 12 -42.22 -2.61 -25.90
CA LEU A 12 -41.59 -1.29 -25.91
C LEU A 12 -40.07 -1.38 -25.86
N MET A 13 -39.52 -2.26 -25.03
CA MET A 13 -38.07 -2.47 -24.95
C MET A 13 -37.49 -3.13 -26.21
N ARG A 14 -38.20 -4.11 -26.79
CA ARG A 14 -37.77 -4.74 -28.04
C ARG A 14 -37.81 -3.75 -29.21
N ARG A 15 -38.79 -2.84 -29.24
CA ARG A 15 -38.90 -1.81 -30.28
C ARG A 15 -37.83 -0.73 -30.13
N SER A 16 -37.52 -0.29 -28.91
CA SER A 16 -36.45 0.70 -28.68
C SER A 16 -35.05 0.16 -28.98
N LEU A 17 -34.80 -1.13 -28.70
CA LEU A 17 -33.52 -1.77 -29.01
C LEU A 17 -33.31 -2.00 -30.51
N HIS A 18 -34.37 -2.30 -31.28
CA HIS A 18 -34.27 -2.35 -32.74
C HIS A 18 -34.08 -0.96 -33.36
N GLU A 19 -34.76 0.06 -32.84
CA GLU A 19 -34.65 1.42 -33.36
C GLU A 19 -33.26 2.04 -33.11
N GLU A 20 -32.59 1.65 -32.02
CA GLU A 20 -31.21 2.09 -31.75
C GLU A 20 -30.17 1.28 -32.54
N ALA A 21 -30.42 -0.01 -32.79
CA ALA A 21 -29.53 -0.85 -33.60
C ALA A 21 -29.50 -0.40 -35.08
N ASP A 22 -30.65 0.01 -35.63
CA ASP A 22 -30.74 0.48 -37.02
C ASP A 22 -30.09 1.86 -37.23
N ARG A 23 -29.76 2.60 -36.16
CA ARG A 23 -29.02 3.88 -36.22
C ARG A 23 -27.51 3.70 -36.21
N ILE A 24 -27.02 2.49 -35.94
CA ILE A 24 -25.58 2.19 -35.94
C ILE A 24 -25.22 1.60 -37.30
N GLU A 25 -24.80 2.45 -38.23
CA GLU A 25 -24.11 1.99 -39.44
C GLU A 25 -22.63 1.73 -39.11
N PRO A 26 -22.15 0.47 -39.12
CA PRO A 26 -20.73 0.20 -38.94
C PRO A 26 -19.96 0.71 -40.16
N SER A 27 -19.08 1.69 -39.96
CA SER A 27 -18.15 2.11 -40.99
C SER A 27 -17.03 1.07 -41.14
N ASP A 28 -16.67 0.76 -42.39
CA ASP A 28 -15.61 -0.20 -42.71
C ASP A 28 -14.24 0.40 -42.37
N ALA A 29 -13.79 0.18 -41.13
CA ALA A 29 -12.51 0.66 -40.60
C ALA A 29 -11.31 -0.25 -40.94
N LEU A 30 -11.52 -1.38 -41.63
CA LEU A 30 -10.45 -2.31 -42.01
C LEU A 30 -9.34 -1.67 -42.87
N PRO A 31 -9.63 -0.78 -43.83
CA PRO A 31 -8.61 -0.09 -44.61
C PRO A 31 -7.74 0.84 -43.74
N GLU A 32 -8.34 1.51 -42.76
CA GLU A 32 -7.66 2.46 -41.87
C GLU A 32 -6.75 1.74 -40.86
N ILE A 33 -7.21 0.59 -40.34
CA ILE A 33 -6.41 -0.29 -39.46
C ILE A 33 -5.21 -0.87 -40.22
N ARG A 34 -5.40 -1.33 -41.47
CA ARG A 34 -4.29 -1.82 -42.31
C ARG A 34 -3.30 -0.72 -42.66
N ALA A 35 -3.77 0.49 -42.99
CA ALA A 35 -2.90 1.62 -43.28
C ALA A 35 -2.03 2.01 -42.06
N ARG A 36 -2.62 2.01 -40.86
CA ARG A 36 -1.90 2.30 -39.61
C ARG A 36 -0.87 1.21 -39.26
N ALA A 37 -1.18 -0.07 -39.53
CA ALA A 37 -0.25 -1.18 -39.33
C ALA A 37 0.94 -1.18 -40.31
N HIS A 38 0.78 -0.63 -41.52
CA HIS A 38 1.86 -0.53 -42.50
C HIS A 38 2.75 0.71 -42.32
N ALA A 39 2.24 1.80 -41.73
CA ALA A 39 2.99 3.04 -41.52
C ALA A 39 4.03 2.96 -40.37
N GLN A 40 3.94 1.97 -39.46
CA GLN A 40 4.79 1.86 -38.28
C GLN A 40 6.00 0.91 -38.42
N ARG A 41 6.44 0.58 -39.64
CA ARG A 41 7.70 -0.16 -39.83
C ARG A 41 8.87 0.79 -40.09
N PRO A 42 9.76 1.07 -39.11
CA PRO A 42 11.07 1.59 -39.43
C PRO A 42 11.87 0.50 -40.15
N ALA A 43 12.37 0.84 -41.34
CA ALA A 43 13.25 -0.01 -42.10
C ALA A 43 14.62 -0.14 -41.41
N ALA A 44 14.94 -1.33 -40.91
CA ALA A 44 16.31 -1.71 -40.62
C ALA A 44 16.52 -3.18 -41.01
N ARG A 45 17.12 -3.38 -42.18
CA ARG A 45 17.64 -4.66 -42.65
C ARG A 45 18.94 -4.98 -41.89
N ARG A 46 18.99 -6.08 -41.12
CA ARG A 46 20.21 -6.89 -40.88
C ARG A 46 19.81 -8.33 -40.53
N PRO A 47 20.53 -9.37 -41.02
CA PRO A 47 20.09 -10.76 -40.92
C PRO A 47 20.74 -11.43 -39.70
N TRP A 48 19.93 -11.84 -38.72
CA TRP A 48 20.37 -12.80 -37.71
C TRP A 48 19.65 -14.13 -37.92
N LEU A 49 20.46 -15.15 -38.18
CA LEU A 49 20.09 -16.56 -38.26
C LEU A 49 19.54 -17.00 -36.89
N LEU A 50 18.26 -17.39 -36.86
CA LEU A 50 17.66 -18.06 -35.71
C LEU A 50 17.83 -19.57 -35.86
N THR A 51 18.73 -20.13 -35.06
CA THR A 51 18.66 -21.53 -34.64
C THR A 51 17.48 -21.68 -33.69
N ALA A 52 16.46 -22.41 -34.13
CA ALA A 52 15.32 -22.80 -33.33
C ALA A 52 15.76 -23.71 -32.18
N GLY A 53 15.61 -23.23 -30.94
CA GLY A 53 15.63 -24.05 -29.74
C GLY A 53 14.24 -24.07 -29.12
N LEU A 54 13.55 -25.20 -29.27
CA LEU A 54 12.25 -25.50 -28.66
C LEU A 54 12.27 -25.21 -27.15
N ALA A 55 11.47 -24.23 -26.71
CA ALA A 55 11.06 -24.12 -25.31
C ALA A 55 9.56 -24.44 -25.23
N ALA A 56 9.24 -25.73 -25.29
CA ALA A 56 7.95 -26.23 -24.85
C ALA A 56 8.12 -26.68 -23.39
N ALA A 57 7.71 -25.83 -22.45
CA ALA A 57 7.40 -26.24 -21.08
C ALA A 57 6.22 -25.38 -20.63
N GLY A 58 5.01 -25.93 -20.78
CA GLY A 58 3.79 -25.32 -20.30
C GLY A 58 3.84 -25.16 -18.79
N THR A 59 3.81 -23.91 -18.33
CA THR A 59 3.62 -23.59 -16.92
C THR A 59 2.15 -23.80 -16.60
N ALA A 60 1.80 -25.01 -16.16
CA ALA A 60 0.55 -25.24 -15.46
C ALA A 60 0.63 -24.50 -14.12
N ALA A 61 -0.05 -23.36 -14.03
CA ALA A 61 -0.28 -22.69 -12.76
C ALA A 61 -1.24 -23.55 -11.93
N ALA A 62 -0.68 -24.50 -11.19
CA ALA A 62 -1.41 -25.17 -10.12
C ALA A 62 -1.60 -24.13 -9.01
N ILE A 63 -2.80 -23.57 -8.93
CA ILE A 63 -3.26 -22.79 -7.78
C ILE A 63 -3.32 -23.76 -6.59
N GLY A 64 -2.21 -23.86 -5.87
CA GLY A 64 -2.18 -24.48 -4.56
C GLY A 64 -2.87 -23.56 -3.58
N ALA A 65 -4.12 -23.87 -3.24
CA ALA A 65 -4.77 -23.33 -2.06
C ALA A 65 -3.94 -23.75 -0.84
N PHE A 66 -3.21 -22.82 -0.24
CA PHE A 66 -2.59 -23.05 1.06
C PHE A 66 -3.50 -22.50 2.15
N THR A 67 -4.15 -23.46 2.80
CA THR A 67 -4.77 -23.38 4.11
C THR A 67 -3.88 -22.63 5.09
N MET A 68 -4.47 -21.69 5.82
CA MET A 68 -3.91 -21.23 7.09
C MET A 68 -3.78 -22.42 8.05
N LEU A 69 -2.70 -22.41 8.82
CA LEU A 69 -2.44 -23.35 9.91
C LEU A 69 -3.58 -23.31 10.94
N ASN A 70 -4.46 -24.32 10.94
CA ASN A 70 -5.37 -24.61 12.05
C ASN A 70 -4.94 -25.89 12.78
N GLY A 71 -4.75 -25.78 14.09
CA GLY A 71 -4.98 -26.87 15.05
C GLY A 71 -6.46 -26.88 15.47
N PRO A 72 -6.97 -27.97 16.05
CA PRO A 72 -8.39 -28.32 15.96
C PRO A 72 -9.28 -27.63 17.01
N ASP A 73 -10.59 -27.71 16.73
CA ASP A 73 -11.77 -27.42 17.56
C ASP A 73 -12.25 -25.96 17.62
N ASN A 74 -13.18 -25.59 16.73
CA ASN A 74 -14.61 -25.44 17.06
C ASN A 74 -15.42 -24.88 15.86
N THR A 75 -16.69 -25.24 15.85
CA THR A 75 -17.71 -25.18 14.79
C THR A 75 -18.45 -23.83 14.66
N ALA A 76 -19.07 -23.63 13.47
CA ALA A 76 -20.11 -22.66 13.08
C ALA A 76 -19.64 -21.19 12.92
N ASP A 77 -20.08 -20.40 11.94
CA ASP A 77 -21.42 -20.28 11.34
C ASP A 77 -21.35 -19.57 9.96
N ASP A 78 -22.36 -19.80 9.13
CA ASP A 78 -22.59 -19.23 7.79
C ASP A 78 -22.94 -17.72 7.84
N GLY A 79 -22.76 -17.00 6.74
CA GLY A 79 -23.20 -15.60 6.63
C GLY A 79 -22.98 -14.94 5.28
N ASP A 80 -23.93 -15.18 4.38
CA ASP A 80 -24.16 -14.53 3.09
C ASP A 80 -24.71 -13.07 3.22
N ALA A 81 -24.83 -12.35 2.09
CA ALA A 81 -25.50 -11.04 1.82
C ALA A 81 -24.54 -9.88 1.44
N VAL A 82 -24.45 -9.39 0.19
CA VAL A 82 -25.44 -8.79 -0.76
C VAL A 82 -25.72 -7.29 -0.53
N ALA A 83 -25.26 -6.50 -1.51
CA ALA A 83 -25.83 -5.32 -2.20
C ALA A 83 -26.27 -4.02 -1.50
N GLY A 84 -25.99 -2.92 -2.22
CA GLY A 84 -26.78 -1.68 -2.30
C GLY A 84 -26.16 -0.50 -1.54
N SER A 85 -26.22 0.76 -1.96
CA SER A 85 -26.70 1.42 -3.18
C SER A 85 -26.11 2.84 -3.17
N THR A 86 -26.09 3.43 -4.36
CA THR A 86 -25.82 4.84 -4.70
C THR A 86 -26.56 5.87 -3.84
N THR A 87 -25.98 7.08 -3.68
CA THR A 87 -26.60 8.36 -4.09
C THR A 87 -25.64 9.53 -3.87
N THR A 88 -25.36 10.23 -4.97
CA THR A 88 -24.74 11.56 -5.07
C THR A 88 -25.78 12.63 -4.73
N THR A 89 -25.44 13.65 -3.94
CA THR A 89 -26.18 14.92 -3.97
C THR A 89 -25.23 16.09 -3.75
N THR A 90 -25.12 16.91 -4.80
CA THR A 90 -24.49 18.22 -4.84
C THR A 90 -25.53 19.27 -4.46
N ALA A 91 -25.15 20.30 -3.69
CA ALA A 91 -25.91 21.55 -3.64
C ALA A 91 -24.99 22.74 -3.29
N THR A 92 -24.76 23.58 -4.29
CA THR A 92 -24.36 24.99 -4.16
C THR A 92 -25.64 25.83 -4.19
N VAL A 93 -25.70 26.92 -3.43
CA VAL A 93 -26.22 28.27 -3.79
C VAL A 93 -26.47 29.13 -2.54
N VAL A 94 -25.89 30.34 -2.58
CA VAL A 94 -26.14 31.61 -1.85
C VAL A 94 -26.52 32.61 -2.98
N PRO A 95 -27.35 33.68 -2.85
CA PRO A 95 -27.32 34.77 -1.85
C PRO A 95 -28.75 35.28 -1.45
N GLU A 96 -29.00 36.29 -0.60
CA GLU A 96 -28.65 37.71 -0.72
C GLU A 96 -29.08 38.54 0.53
N SER A 97 -28.45 39.70 0.67
CA SER A 97 -28.48 40.70 1.75
C SER A 97 -29.81 41.44 1.96
N ARG A 98 -29.97 42.06 3.16
CA ARG A 98 -30.51 43.43 3.38
C ARG A 98 -30.32 43.90 4.84
N THR A 99 -29.55 44.98 5.02
CA THR A 99 -29.54 45.94 6.15
C THR A 99 -30.38 47.17 5.76
N PRO A 100 -30.93 48.01 6.69
CA PRO A 100 -30.17 49.00 7.50
C PRO A 100 -30.70 49.26 8.95
N SER A 101 -29.82 49.49 9.93
CA SER A 101 -29.43 50.78 10.56
C SER A 101 -30.47 51.48 11.45
N VAL A 102 -30.22 51.60 12.78
CA VAL A 102 -30.43 52.80 13.63
C VAL A 102 -29.47 52.74 14.86
N ALA A 103 -29.02 53.92 15.31
CA ALA A 103 -27.90 54.22 16.20
C ALA A 103 -28.22 54.37 17.72
N ILE A 104 -27.19 54.04 18.53
CA ILE A 104 -26.65 54.46 19.88
C ILE A 104 -27.41 55.54 20.72
N PRO A 105 -27.27 55.55 22.08
CA PRO A 105 -26.10 56.17 22.74
C PRO A 105 -25.52 55.45 24.00
N SER A 106 -24.28 55.83 24.29
CA SER A 106 -23.39 55.51 25.44
C SER A 106 -23.82 56.21 26.74
N PRO A 107 -23.39 55.70 27.92
CA PRO A 107 -22.72 56.60 28.88
C PRO A 107 -21.41 56.04 29.50
N ALA A 108 -20.61 56.97 30.01
CA ALA A 108 -19.23 56.85 30.49
C ALA A 108 -19.13 56.53 32.02
N PRO A 109 -17.92 56.54 32.64
CA PRO A 109 -17.36 55.45 33.43
C PRO A 109 -17.61 55.55 34.94
N SER A 110 -17.64 54.41 35.64
CA SER A 110 -17.65 54.35 37.12
C SER A 110 -16.72 53.25 37.66
N GLN A 111 -16.25 53.49 38.88
CA GLN A 111 -15.02 53.02 39.51
C GLN A 111 -15.03 51.54 39.96
N ALA A 112 -13.82 51.00 40.11
CA ALA A 112 -13.48 49.64 40.55
C ALA A 112 -14.00 49.28 41.96
N PRO A 113 -14.19 47.96 42.22
CA PRO A 113 -13.51 47.35 43.37
C PRO A 113 -12.71 46.09 43.01
N THR A 114 -11.58 45.94 43.70
CA THR A 114 -10.63 44.82 43.72
C THR A 114 -11.29 43.44 43.91
N GLU A 115 -11.04 42.52 42.98
CA GLU A 115 -11.40 41.11 43.07
C GLU A 115 -10.18 40.27 43.55
N PRO A 116 -10.35 39.27 44.44
CA PRO A 116 -9.24 38.45 44.93
C PRO A 116 -8.65 37.55 43.82
N PRO A 117 -7.38 37.11 43.95
CA PRO A 117 -6.74 36.30 42.91
C PRO A 117 -7.46 34.96 42.73
N SER A 118 -8.09 34.80 41.57
CA SER A 118 -8.70 33.56 41.14
C SER A 118 -7.62 32.50 40.97
N THR A 119 -7.84 31.38 41.66
CA THR A 119 -6.94 30.23 41.75
C THR A 119 -6.59 29.67 40.37
N SER A 120 -5.29 29.51 40.15
CA SER A 120 -4.67 28.74 39.07
C SER A 120 -5.43 27.42 38.81
N PRO A 121 -5.73 27.04 37.55
CA PRO A 121 -6.39 25.78 37.28
C PRO A 121 -5.47 24.63 37.70
N SER A 122 -5.90 23.88 38.72
CA SER A 122 -5.30 22.59 39.06
C SER A 122 -5.23 21.73 37.80
N ALA A 123 -4.01 21.35 37.42
CA ALA A 123 -3.77 20.34 36.41
C ALA A 123 -4.55 19.09 36.81
N LYS A 124 -5.58 18.73 36.03
CA LYS A 124 -6.28 17.46 36.20
C LYS A 124 -5.25 16.36 35.94
N THR A 125 -4.85 15.66 37.00
CA THR A 125 -4.16 14.39 36.90
C THR A 125 -5.09 13.42 36.18
N VAL A 126 -4.72 13.04 34.95
CA VAL A 126 -5.42 12.03 34.14
C VAL A 126 -5.56 10.76 34.98
N SER A 127 -6.82 10.37 35.23
CA SER A 127 -7.13 9.11 35.90
C SER A 127 -6.69 7.92 35.05
N PRO A 128 -6.34 6.76 35.64
CA PRO A 128 -5.84 5.59 34.90
C PRO A 128 -6.76 5.09 33.76
N THR A 129 -8.03 5.46 33.80
CA THR A 129 -9.10 5.05 32.88
C THR A 129 -9.06 5.73 31.51
N ASP A 130 -8.27 6.80 31.34
CA ASP A 130 -8.17 7.52 30.05
C ASP A 130 -7.04 6.97 29.15
N ARG A 131 -6.26 6.01 29.67
CA ARG A 131 -5.22 5.31 28.91
C ARG A 131 -5.89 4.17 28.14
N GLY A 132 -5.77 4.19 26.80
CA GLY A 132 -6.34 3.16 25.95
C GLY A 132 -5.89 1.74 26.32
N VAL A 133 -6.60 0.74 25.82
CA VAL A 133 -6.33 -0.67 26.12
C VAL A 133 -5.15 -1.15 25.26
N PRO A 134 -4.07 -1.68 25.85
CA PRO A 134 -3.00 -2.28 25.08
C PRO A 134 -3.47 -3.53 24.33
N GLU A 135 -2.82 -3.84 23.22
CA GLU A 135 -3.11 -5.09 22.50
C GLU A 135 -2.76 -6.33 23.36
N PRO A 136 -3.45 -7.46 23.15
CA PRO A 136 -3.15 -8.71 23.84
C PRO A 136 -1.77 -9.25 23.42
N ALA A 137 -1.10 -9.91 24.36
CA ALA A 137 0.14 -10.61 24.08
C ALA A 137 -0.12 -12.00 23.49
N VAL A 138 0.71 -12.42 22.53
CA VAL A 138 0.68 -13.74 21.90
C VAL A 138 2.00 -14.47 22.09
N LYS A 139 1.96 -15.81 22.08
CA LYS A 139 3.18 -16.63 22.24
C LYS A 139 4.11 -16.51 21.02
N SER A 140 3.54 -16.52 19.83
CA SER A 140 4.28 -16.30 18.59
C SER A 140 3.33 -15.90 17.47
N THR A 141 3.76 -14.96 16.63
CA THR A 141 3.08 -14.60 15.39
C THR A 141 4.09 -14.04 14.38
N VAL A 142 3.68 -13.86 13.13
CA VAL A 142 4.46 -13.19 12.09
C VAL A 142 3.78 -11.86 11.77
N VAL A 143 4.54 -10.77 11.86
CA VAL A 143 4.06 -9.40 11.61
C VAL A 143 4.79 -8.77 10.44
N PRO A 144 4.13 -7.93 9.64
CA PRO A 144 4.79 -7.12 8.64
C PRO A 144 5.53 -5.96 9.31
N VAL A 145 6.73 -5.65 8.81
CA VAL A 145 7.46 -4.42 9.13
C VAL A 145 7.78 -3.72 7.83
N TYR A 146 7.36 -2.45 7.74
CA TYR A 146 7.60 -1.63 6.57
C TYR A 146 8.90 -0.83 6.71
N TRP A 147 9.64 -0.73 5.61
CA TRP A 147 10.92 -0.04 5.51
C TRP A 147 10.89 0.95 4.37
N LEU A 148 11.72 1.98 4.45
CA LEU A 148 11.96 2.89 3.33
C LEU A 148 13.00 2.25 2.41
N GLY A 149 12.82 2.38 1.11
CA GLY A 149 13.80 2.03 0.08
C GLY A 149 13.76 3.05 -1.04
N GLN A 150 14.85 3.19 -1.80
CA GLN A 150 14.85 4.06 -2.98
C GLN A 150 14.11 3.39 -4.13
N GLN A 151 13.18 4.09 -4.77
CA GLN A 151 12.61 3.62 -6.02
C GLN A 151 13.69 3.61 -7.11
N VAL A 152 13.98 2.43 -7.65
CA VAL A 152 14.91 2.22 -8.77
C VAL A 152 14.11 2.10 -10.07
N GLY A 153 14.53 2.82 -11.13
CA GLY A 153 13.85 2.83 -12.44
C GLY A 153 13.01 4.09 -12.74
N ALA A 154 12.76 4.96 -11.75
CA ALA A 154 12.00 6.19 -11.98
C ALA A 154 12.81 7.26 -12.74
N GLN A 155 12.18 7.89 -13.75
CA GLN A 155 12.76 8.97 -14.57
C GLN A 155 12.97 10.30 -13.80
N LYS A 156 12.32 10.47 -12.63
CA LYS A 156 12.47 11.65 -11.75
C LYS A 156 13.21 11.26 -10.46
N LYS A 157 13.79 12.26 -9.77
CA LYS A 157 14.51 12.14 -8.47
C LYS A 157 14.01 10.94 -7.65
N SER A 158 14.94 10.06 -7.29
CA SER A 158 14.70 8.87 -6.45
C SER A 158 13.78 9.20 -5.27
N ALA A 159 12.51 8.82 -5.38
CA ALA A 159 11.54 8.95 -4.30
C ALA A 159 11.64 7.72 -3.40
N ALA A 160 11.63 7.94 -2.08
CA ALA A 160 11.55 6.82 -1.16
C ALA A 160 10.15 6.18 -1.24
N ARG A 161 10.10 4.85 -1.20
CA ARG A 161 8.87 4.06 -1.16
C ARG A 161 8.94 3.07 0.00
N LEU A 162 7.77 2.57 0.40
CA LEU A 162 7.65 1.55 1.43
C LEU A 162 7.78 0.15 0.82
N TYR A 163 8.70 -0.62 1.38
CA TYR A 163 8.89 -2.05 1.15
C TYR A 163 8.55 -2.82 2.41
N ARG A 164 8.25 -4.11 2.29
CA ARG A 164 7.81 -4.95 3.42
C ARG A 164 8.75 -6.11 3.65
N THR A 165 9.04 -6.38 4.92
CA THR A 165 9.60 -7.65 5.37
C THR A 165 8.69 -8.28 6.42
N TRP A 166 8.90 -9.57 6.69
CA TRP A 166 8.19 -10.30 7.73
C TRP A 166 9.09 -10.58 8.93
N ALA A 167 8.56 -10.38 10.13
CA ALA A 167 9.25 -10.68 11.38
C ALA A 167 8.43 -11.60 12.26
N LYS A 168 9.06 -12.68 12.74
CA LYS A 168 8.48 -13.52 13.79
C LYS A 168 8.68 -12.85 15.15
N VAL A 169 7.61 -12.65 15.89
CA VAL A 169 7.58 -11.95 17.18
C VAL A 169 6.78 -12.72 18.23
N SER A 170 6.99 -12.36 19.50
CA SER A 170 6.20 -12.82 20.65
C SER A 170 5.87 -11.61 21.54
N GLY A 171 4.88 -11.74 22.41
CA GLY A 171 4.33 -10.62 23.17
C GLY A 171 3.31 -9.84 22.35
N ARG A 172 3.34 -8.50 22.42
CA ARG A 172 2.39 -7.61 21.77
C ARG A 172 2.78 -7.32 20.30
N PRO A 173 2.03 -7.81 19.29
CA PRO A 173 2.46 -7.79 17.89
C PRO A 173 2.83 -6.41 17.33
N ALA A 174 1.96 -5.40 17.45
CA ALA A 174 2.22 -4.04 16.99
C ALA A 174 3.33 -3.35 17.78
N GLU A 175 3.39 -3.54 19.11
CA GLU A 175 4.51 -3.01 19.89
C GLU A 175 5.85 -3.59 19.41
N GLN A 176 5.92 -4.90 19.15
CA GLN A 176 7.13 -5.53 18.63
C GLN A 176 7.46 -5.08 17.20
N ALA A 177 6.46 -4.95 16.33
CA ALA A 177 6.66 -4.47 14.97
C ALA A 177 7.26 -3.05 14.95
N VAL A 178 6.73 -2.14 15.78
CA VAL A 178 7.27 -0.78 15.92
C VAL A 178 8.68 -0.81 16.51
N ARG A 179 8.94 -1.64 17.53
CA ARG A 179 10.30 -1.80 18.08
C ARG A 179 11.29 -2.26 17.02
N ILE A 180 10.92 -3.22 16.17
CA ILE A 180 11.77 -3.66 15.07
C ILE A 180 12.03 -2.51 14.09
N MET A 181 10.97 -1.82 13.66
CA MET A 181 11.05 -0.68 12.74
C MET A 181 12.00 0.44 13.23
N THR A 182 12.03 0.71 14.55
CA THR A 182 12.84 1.79 15.13
C THR A 182 14.24 1.37 15.55
N THR A 183 14.47 0.08 15.87
CA THR A 183 15.72 -0.39 16.51
C THR A 183 16.53 -1.40 15.70
N LYS A 184 15.96 -2.08 14.70
CA LYS A 184 16.70 -3.09 13.91
C LYS A 184 17.10 -2.58 12.54
N GLN A 185 18.21 -3.12 12.03
CA GLN A 185 18.60 -2.95 10.65
C GLN A 185 17.78 -3.94 9.81
N PRO A 186 17.17 -3.49 8.69
CA PRO A 186 16.52 -4.41 7.77
C PRO A 186 17.53 -5.42 7.25
N THR A 187 17.04 -6.62 6.94
CA THR A 187 17.86 -7.68 6.36
C THR A 187 18.27 -7.37 4.93
N ASP A 188 17.49 -6.55 4.24
CA ASP A 188 17.85 -6.03 2.92
C ASP A 188 18.77 -4.81 3.04
N PRO A 189 19.96 -4.81 2.41
CA PRO A 189 20.89 -3.70 2.45
C PRO A 189 20.38 -2.40 1.80
N ASP A 190 19.43 -2.48 0.86
CA ASP A 190 18.90 -1.28 0.20
C ASP A 190 17.69 -0.66 0.93
N TYR A 191 17.22 -1.32 2.00
CA TYR A 191 16.19 -0.80 2.89
C TYR A 191 16.79 -0.04 4.06
N TYR A 192 16.04 0.92 4.59
CA TYR A 192 16.43 1.71 5.75
C TYR A 192 15.22 2.19 6.56
N SER A 193 15.51 2.83 7.71
CA SER A 193 14.51 3.45 8.56
C SER A 193 15.04 4.79 9.06
N VAL A 194 14.22 5.84 8.94
CA VAL A 194 14.52 7.19 9.46
C VAL A 194 14.05 7.37 10.91
N TRP A 195 13.41 6.35 11.48
CA TRP A 195 12.91 6.33 12.86
C TRP A 195 13.97 5.93 13.90
N ARG A 196 15.23 5.81 13.48
CA ARG A 196 16.33 5.50 14.41
C ARG A 196 16.43 6.56 15.50
N GLY A 197 16.65 6.12 16.73
CA GLY A 197 16.65 6.97 17.92
C GLY A 197 15.26 7.18 18.54
N ALA A 198 14.19 6.69 17.91
CA ALA A 198 12.88 6.63 18.54
C ALA A 198 12.79 5.46 19.54
N ALA A 199 12.17 5.68 20.69
CA ALA A 199 11.99 4.68 21.73
C ALA A 199 10.50 4.48 22.02
N LEU A 200 9.95 3.30 21.69
CA LEU A 200 8.54 3.01 21.94
C LEU A 200 8.25 2.88 23.44
N ASN A 201 7.17 3.52 23.89
CA ASN A 201 6.57 3.28 25.20
C ASN A 201 5.52 2.16 25.12
N THR A 202 4.41 2.39 24.41
CA THR A 202 3.30 1.43 24.27
C THR A 202 2.47 1.68 23.02
N VAL A 203 1.68 0.68 22.61
CA VAL A 203 0.61 0.83 21.61
C VAL A 203 -0.71 0.46 22.26
N THR A 204 -1.68 1.36 22.17
CA THR A 204 -3.00 1.20 22.80
C THR A 204 -4.13 1.54 21.83
N ARG A 205 -5.33 1.02 22.08
CA ARG A 205 -6.53 1.33 21.31
C ARG A 205 -7.60 1.93 22.22
N SER A 206 -8.25 3.00 21.77
CA SER A 206 -9.40 3.60 22.43
C SER A 206 -10.19 4.42 21.43
N ASN A 207 -11.52 4.42 21.54
CA ASN A 207 -12.41 5.33 20.78
C ASN A 207 -12.14 5.39 19.26
N GLY A 208 -11.86 4.25 18.63
CA GLY A 208 -11.59 4.19 17.18
C GLY A 208 -10.26 4.81 16.76
N ILE A 209 -9.30 4.92 17.67
CA ILE A 209 -7.94 5.42 17.43
C ILE A 209 -6.93 4.43 18.00
N VAL A 210 -5.83 4.20 17.27
CA VAL A 210 -4.64 3.53 17.81
C VAL A 210 -3.63 4.59 18.23
N THR A 211 -3.28 4.63 19.51
CA THR A 211 -2.25 5.54 20.01
C THR A 211 -0.91 4.80 20.12
N VAL A 212 0.09 5.29 19.40
CA VAL A 212 1.48 4.85 19.49
C VAL A 212 2.24 5.89 20.30
N ASP A 213 2.48 5.57 21.56
CA ASP A 213 3.20 6.44 22.48
C ASP A 213 4.69 6.10 22.49
N PHE A 214 5.52 7.11 22.30
CA PHE A 214 6.96 7.02 22.35
C PHE A 214 7.48 7.63 23.65
N LYS A 215 8.53 7.06 24.22
CA LYS A 215 9.33 7.72 25.26
C LYS A 215 10.14 8.87 24.68
N GLN A 216 10.53 8.73 23.41
CA GLN A 216 11.31 9.69 22.66
C GLN A 216 11.02 9.48 21.17
N LEU A 217 10.71 10.54 20.45
CA LEU A 217 10.62 10.57 19.00
C LEU A 217 11.99 10.84 18.35
N PRO A 218 12.14 10.53 17.04
CA PRO A 218 13.37 10.89 16.34
C PRO A 218 13.49 12.41 16.24
N LYS A 219 14.73 12.92 16.36
CA LYS A 219 15.06 14.35 16.29
C LYS A 219 15.51 14.81 14.90
N SER A 220 15.50 13.92 13.92
CA SER A 220 15.89 14.22 12.55
C SER A 220 14.88 15.15 11.89
N ASN A 221 15.34 16.02 10.99
CA ASN A 221 14.49 16.76 10.07
C ASN A 221 14.58 16.09 8.70
N LEU A 222 13.45 15.99 8.01
CA LEU A 222 13.38 15.39 6.68
C LEU A 222 12.85 16.40 5.66
N ASP A 223 13.18 16.15 4.40
CA ASP A 223 12.48 16.76 3.27
C ASP A 223 10.97 16.42 3.35
N PRO A 224 10.07 17.35 2.97
CA PRO A 224 8.62 17.15 3.06
C PRO A 224 8.11 15.86 2.42
N ASP A 225 8.64 15.45 1.25
CA ASP A 225 8.14 14.27 0.55
C ASP A 225 8.61 12.98 1.24
N LEU A 226 9.85 12.94 1.71
CA LEU A 226 10.34 11.82 2.51
C LEU A 226 9.59 11.73 3.86
N ALA A 227 9.27 12.86 4.49
CA ALA A 227 8.52 12.88 5.75
C ALA A 227 7.13 12.25 5.61
N LYS A 228 6.44 12.48 4.48
CA LYS A 228 5.12 11.88 4.18
C LYS A 228 5.19 10.37 4.04
N VAL A 229 6.24 9.82 3.41
CA VAL A 229 6.41 8.37 3.29
C VAL A 229 6.87 7.78 4.62
N ALA A 230 7.76 8.47 5.34
CA ALA A 230 8.27 8.04 6.64
C ALA A 230 7.16 7.92 7.70
N ILE A 231 6.17 8.82 7.71
CA ILE A 231 5.04 8.67 8.63
C ILE A 231 4.18 7.45 8.28
N GLN A 232 4.01 7.17 6.99
CA GLN A 232 3.28 5.99 6.52
C GLN A 232 4.04 4.68 6.84
N GLN A 233 5.36 4.71 6.98
CA GLN A 233 6.12 3.56 7.50
C GLN A 233 5.58 3.07 8.84
N LEU A 234 5.31 4.00 9.78
CA LEU A 234 4.72 3.67 11.08
C LEU A 234 3.28 3.18 10.93
N VAL A 235 2.46 3.91 10.17
CA VAL A 235 1.04 3.58 9.99
C VAL A 235 0.87 2.17 9.43
N TYR A 236 1.57 1.87 8.33
CA TYR A 236 1.50 0.56 7.67
C TYR A 236 2.01 -0.58 8.57
N THR A 237 3.08 -0.34 9.32
CA THR A 237 3.65 -1.32 10.27
C THR A 237 2.67 -1.64 11.40
N VAL A 238 2.12 -0.61 12.04
CA VAL A 238 1.18 -0.77 13.16
C VAL A 238 -0.10 -1.45 12.68
N GLN A 239 -0.74 -0.89 11.66
CA GLN A 239 -1.98 -1.42 11.11
C GLN A 239 -1.84 -2.86 10.57
N GLY A 240 -0.69 -3.17 9.94
CA GLY A 240 -0.40 -4.50 9.45
C GLY A 240 -0.25 -5.52 10.58
N ALA A 241 0.46 -5.17 11.66
CA ALA A 241 0.60 -6.04 12.84
C ALA A 241 -0.73 -6.21 13.60
N LEU A 242 -1.59 -5.20 13.54
CA LEU A 242 -2.91 -5.16 14.14
C LEU A 242 -4.01 -5.84 13.30
N GLN A 243 -3.71 -6.22 12.05
CA GLN A 243 -4.67 -6.70 11.05
C GLN A 243 -5.87 -5.74 10.86
N ASP A 244 -5.61 -4.44 10.94
CA ASP A 244 -6.61 -3.39 10.86
C ASP A 244 -6.05 -2.24 10.03
N ASN A 245 -6.56 -2.08 8.81
CA ASN A 245 -6.09 -1.06 7.86
C ASN A 245 -6.92 0.24 7.88
N LYS A 246 -7.88 0.38 8.79
CA LYS A 246 -8.83 1.51 8.81
C LYS A 246 -8.57 2.46 9.97
N THR A 247 -8.24 1.93 11.14
CA THR A 247 -8.13 2.75 12.35
C THR A 247 -6.94 3.71 12.29
N PRO A 248 -7.14 5.04 12.40
CA PRO A 248 -6.07 6.02 12.31
C PRO A 248 -5.10 5.94 13.51
N ILE A 249 -3.87 6.40 13.29
CA ILE A 249 -2.77 6.33 14.24
C ILE A 249 -2.52 7.70 14.88
N GLN A 250 -2.80 7.83 16.18
CA GLN A 250 -2.34 8.97 16.97
C GLN A 250 -0.92 8.73 17.47
N ILE A 251 -0.05 9.73 17.34
CA ILE A 251 1.35 9.64 17.76
C ILE A 251 1.56 10.59 18.92
N THR A 252 2.17 10.09 19.99
CA THR A 252 2.47 10.88 21.19
C THR A 252 3.90 10.64 21.66
N GLU A 253 4.46 11.61 22.37
CA GLU A 253 5.68 11.47 23.15
C GLU A 253 5.36 11.70 24.64
N ALA A 254 5.62 10.71 25.48
CA ALA A 254 5.30 10.71 26.91
C ALA A 254 3.84 11.14 27.19
N GLY A 255 2.91 10.65 26.37
CA GLY A 255 1.48 10.91 26.46
C GLY A 255 1.01 12.27 25.93
N ARG A 256 1.88 13.07 25.28
CA ARG A 256 1.53 14.39 24.71
C ARG A 256 1.82 14.45 23.21
N SER A 257 1.10 15.27 22.46
CA SER A 257 1.51 15.58 21.08
C SER A 257 2.82 16.38 21.08
N SER A 258 3.72 16.05 20.16
CA SER A 258 5.05 16.63 20.04
C SER A 258 5.13 17.84 19.10
N GLY A 259 4.00 18.27 18.53
CA GLY A 259 3.91 19.40 17.61
C GLY A 259 4.29 19.02 16.19
N LYS A 260 5.59 18.87 15.88
CA LYS A 260 6.07 18.48 14.55
C LYS A 260 7.08 17.34 14.57
N LEU A 261 6.69 16.20 14.03
CA LEU A 261 7.58 15.08 13.74
C LEU A 261 8.32 15.31 12.42
N PHE A 262 9.61 15.00 12.40
CA PHE A 262 10.51 15.23 11.26
C PHE A 262 10.60 16.69 10.78
N GLY A 263 10.19 17.65 11.62
CA GLY A 263 10.07 19.07 11.26
C GLY A 263 8.89 19.40 10.33
N GLN A 264 8.13 18.40 9.88
CA GLN A 264 7.11 18.57 8.82
C GLN A 264 5.71 18.13 9.29
N ILE A 265 5.61 16.95 9.91
CA ILE A 265 4.35 16.24 10.16
C ILE A 265 3.74 16.68 11.48
N ASP A 266 2.52 17.20 11.44
CA ASP A 266 1.76 17.53 12.65
C ASP A 266 1.30 16.27 13.38
N THR A 267 1.66 16.13 14.66
CA THR A 267 1.25 15.01 15.53
C THR A 267 0.06 15.37 16.43
N GLY A 268 -0.54 16.55 16.26
CA GLY A 268 -1.75 16.97 16.94
C GLY A 268 -3.02 16.25 16.48
N THR A 269 -2.98 15.60 15.31
CA THR A 269 -4.12 14.87 14.75
C THR A 269 -3.75 13.42 14.41
N PRO A 270 -4.70 12.47 14.49
CA PRO A 270 -4.46 11.10 14.07
C PRO A 270 -4.15 11.01 12.56
N VAL A 271 -3.14 10.21 12.22
CA VAL A 271 -2.70 9.99 10.84
C VAL A 271 -3.44 8.80 10.25
N SER A 272 -4.12 9.02 9.12
CA SER A 272 -4.78 7.96 8.36
C SER A 272 -3.80 7.23 7.43
N ARG A 273 -4.16 6.01 7.03
CA ARG A 273 -3.40 5.22 6.04
C ARG A 273 -3.52 5.87 4.66
N ALA A 274 -2.40 6.20 4.04
CA ALA A 274 -2.37 6.68 2.66
C ALA A 274 -2.69 5.54 1.68
N ALA A 275 -3.14 5.86 0.48
CA ALA A 275 -3.37 4.87 -0.57
C ALA A 275 -2.07 4.13 -0.91
N ALA A 276 -2.16 2.81 -1.09
CA ALA A 276 -0.98 1.96 -1.26
C ALA A 276 -0.07 2.39 -2.42
N GLY A 277 -0.64 2.73 -3.58
CA GLY A 277 0.13 3.14 -4.76
C GLY A 277 0.84 4.49 -4.62
N GLU A 278 0.47 5.30 -3.63
CA GLU A 278 1.12 6.59 -3.37
C GLU A 278 2.39 6.44 -2.53
N VAL A 279 2.48 5.41 -1.69
CA VAL A 279 3.57 5.31 -0.70
C VAL A 279 4.34 4.00 -0.73
N GLN A 280 3.76 2.90 -1.18
CA GLN A 280 4.46 1.62 -1.31
C GLN A 280 5.16 1.51 -2.67
N ALA A 281 6.24 0.72 -2.71
CA ALA A 281 6.87 0.32 -3.97
C ALA A 281 5.89 -0.53 -4.76
N LEU A 282 5.80 -0.36 -6.09
CA LEU A 282 4.80 -1.08 -6.88
C LEU A 282 5.14 -2.55 -7.10
N VAL A 283 6.36 -2.97 -6.76
CA VAL A 283 6.82 -4.36 -6.82
C VAL A 283 7.86 -4.60 -5.73
N TRP A 284 7.76 -5.74 -5.05
CA TRP A 284 8.81 -6.24 -4.15
C TRP A 284 8.76 -7.76 -4.03
N ILE A 285 9.85 -8.35 -3.53
CA ILE A 285 10.05 -9.77 -3.29
C ILE A 285 9.90 -10.04 -1.78
N ASP A 286 8.95 -10.90 -1.40
CA ASP A 286 8.76 -11.34 -0.02
C ASP A 286 9.62 -12.59 0.31
N SER A 287 9.85 -13.46 -0.69
CA SER A 287 10.65 -14.68 -0.56
C SER A 287 11.35 -14.99 -1.88
N PRO A 288 12.61 -15.44 -1.87
CA PRO A 288 13.48 -15.66 -0.71
C PRO A 288 13.92 -14.35 -0.03
N SER A 289 14.36 -14.45 1.22
CA SER A 289 14.99 -13.35 1.95
C SER A 289 16.41 -13.08 1.44
N GLU A 290 16.91 -11.86 1.70
CA GLU A 290 18.27 -11.47 1.35
C GLU A 290 19.32 -12.43 1.96
N ASN A 291 20.26 -12.87 1.13
CA ASN A 291 21.30 -13.87 1.38
C ASN A 291 20.80 -15.22 1.90
N GLN A 292 19.53 -15.56 1.69
CA GLN A 292 18.99 -16.85 2.12
C GLN A 292 19.66 -18.00 1.35
N MET A 293 20.05 -19.05 2.10
CA MET A 293 20.47 -20.33 1.52
C MET A 293 19.24 -21.13 1.08
N VAL A 294 19.20 -21.50 -0.21
CA VAL A 294 18.07 -22.18 -0.84
C VAL A 294 18.50 -23.46 -1.58
N ALA A 295 17.54 -24.34 -1.82
CA ALA A 295 17.75 -25.51 -2.68
C ALA A 295 17.79 -25.09 -4.17
N PRO A 296 18.27 -25.95 -5.09
CA PRO A 296 18.31 -25.65 -6.53
C PRO A 296 16.97 -25.25 -7.14
N LYS A 297 15.87 -25.82 -6.65
CA LYS A 297 14.51 -25.37 -6.98
C LYS A 297 14.11 -24.24 -6.04
N VAL A 298 14.10 -23.01 -6.55
CA VAL A 298 13.77 -21.80 -5.79
C VAL A 298 12.37 -21.35 -6.17
N THR A 299 11.51 -21.11 -5.17
CA THR A 299 10.22 -20.44 -5.38
C THR A 299 10.39 -18.98 -4.98
N VAL A 300 10.17 -18.08 -5.92
CA VAL A 300 10.15 -16.63 -5.68
C VAL A 300 8.70 -16.19 -5.54
N GLN A 301 8.43 -15.40 -4.52
CA GLN A 301 7.11 -14.85 -4.20
C GLN A 301 7.23 -13.38 -3.82
N GLY A 302 6.21 -12.61 -4.16
CA GLY A 302 6.12 -11.23 -3.75
C GLY A 302 4.77 -10.64 -4.07
N VAL A 303 4.70 -9.31 -4.04
CA VAL A 303 3.50 -8.54 -4.35
C VAL A 303 3.86 -7.50 -5.39
N ALA A 304 2.97 -7.29 -6.35
CA ALA A 304 3.07 -6.19 -7.28
C ALA A 304 1.71 -5.59 -7.61
N ALA A 305 1.70 -4.29 -7.91
CA ALA A 305 0.59 -3.60 -8.56
C ALA A 305 0.94 -3.41 -10.04
N ALA A 306 0.93 -4.50 -10.79
CA ALA A 306 1.42 -4.55 -12.17
C ALA A 306 0.34 -4.15 -13.20
N PHE A 307 0.72 -3.37 -14.20
CA PHE A 307 -0.09 -3.19 -15.41
C PHE A 307 -0.25 -4.53 -16.13
N GLU A 308 -1.45 -4.84 -16.61
CA GLU A 308 -1.80 -6.13 -17.25
C GLU A 308 -1.39 -7.37 -16.42
N ALA A 309 -1.33 -7.22 -15.09
CA ALA A 309 -0.90 -8.26 -14.16
C ALA A 309 0.51 -8.82 -14.42
N THR A 310 1.36 -8.16 -15.22
CA THR A 310 2.65 -8.74 -15.64
C THR A 310 3.81 -8.19 -14.80
N VAL A 311 4.55 -9.08 -14.14
CA VAL A 311 5.84 -8.78 -13.49
C VAL A 311 6.97 -9.42 -14.28
N ASN A 312 8.05 -8.67 -14.50
CA ASN A 312 9.23 -9.16 -15.20
C ASN A 312 10.31 -9.53 -14.19
N TYR A 313 11.16 -10.48 -14.53
CA TYR A 313 12.28 -10.83 -13.68
C TYR A 313 13.53 -11.17 -14.47
N GLU A 314 14.67 -10.87 -13.86
CA GLU A 314 16.00 -11.25 -14.30
C GLU A 314 16.73 -11.93 -13.14
N VAL A 315 17.39 -13.05 -13.42
CA VAL A 315 18.27 -13.72 -12.45
C VAL A 315 19.68 -13.81 -12.99
N THR A 316 20.64 -13.40 -12.17
CA THR A 316 22.04 -13.24 -12.56
C THR A 316 22.95 -14.02 -11.60
N ASN A 317 23.72 -14.95 -12.14
CA ASN A 317 24.77 -15.62 -11.36
C ASN A 317 25.92 -14.65 -11.13
N LEU A 318 26.26 -14.38 -9.87
CA LEU A 318 27.23 -13.34 -9.54
C LEU A 318 28.67 -13.71 -9.95
N LYS A 319 28.97 -15.01 -10.09
CA LYS A 319 30.30 -15.51 -10.48
C LYS A 319 30.43 -15.67 -11.98
N THR A 320 29.50 -16.38 -12.62
CA THR A 320 29.57 -16.70 -14.06
C THR A 320 29.02 -15.59 -14.94
N ARG A 321 28.26 -14.64 -14.35
CA ARG A 321 27.53 -13.58 -15.06
C ARG A 321 26.46 -14.14 -16.02
N GLU A 322 26.08 -15.40 -15.86
CA GLU A 322 24.93 -15.98 -16.55
C GLU A 322 23.67 -15.22 -16.14
N THR A 323 22.88 -14.76 -17.11
CA THR A 323 21.59 -14.09 -16.88
C THR A 323 20.45 -14.88 -17.51
N ARG A 324 19.29 -14.90 -16.85
CA ARG A 324 18.04 -15.45 -17.40
C ARG A 324 16.91 -14.47 -17.15
N LYS A 325 16.09 -14.22 -18.17
CA LYS A 325 14.96 -13.28 -18.12
C LYS A 325 13.66 -14.00 -18.43
N SER A 326 12.60 -13.64 -17.74
CA SER A 326 11.23 -14.06 -18.06
C SER A 326 10.23 -13.16 -17.35
N PHE A 327 8.98 -13.60 -17.28
CA PHE A 327 7.90 -12.90 -16.61
C PHE A 327 7.03 -13.88 -15.82
N ALA A 328 6.25 -13.33 -14.89
CA ALA A 328 5.20 -14.02 -14.17
C ALA A 328 3.99 -13.09 -14.08
N ASN A 329 2.86 -13.66 -13.67
CA ASN A 329 1.62 -12.89 -13.51
C ASN A 329 1.27 -12.73 -12.02
N THR A 330 0.76 -11.55 -11.67
CA THR A 330 0.03 -11.34 -10.42
C THR A 330 -1.37 -11.95 -10.53
N ALA A 331 -2.02 -12.19 -9.39
CA ALA A 331 -3.40 -12.68 -9.35
C ALA A 331 -4.41 -11.68 -9.97
N GLU A 332 -4.19 -10.38 -9.77
CA GLU A 332 -4.96 -9.30 -10.39
C GLU A 332 -4.02 -8.19 -10.88
N GLY A 333 -4.39 -7.53 -11.98
CA GLY A 333 -3.68 -6.36 -12.49
C GLY A 333 -4.09 -5.07 -11.77
N GLN A 334 -3.20 -4.07 -11.74
CA GLN A 334 -3.42 -2.73 -11.20
C GLN A 334 -3.81 -2.65 -9.71
N LYS A 335 -3.74 -3.78 -8.99
CA LYS A 335 -3.90 -3.87 -7.54
C LYS A 335 -2.69 -4.61 -6.96
N PHE A 336 -2.33 -4.28 -5.73
CA PHE A 336 -1.30 -5.01 -4.99
C PHE A 336 -1.72 -6.47 -4.79
N SER A 337 -1.19 -7.32 -5.66
CA SER A 337 -1.60 -8.72 -5.80
C SER A 337 -0.38 -9.62 -5.73
N PRO A 338 -0.50 -10.82 -5.15
CA PRO A 338 0.61 -11.74 -5.07
C PRO A 338 1.01 -12.23 -6.46
N TYR A 339 2.32 -12.45 -6.65
CA TYR A 339 2.88 -13.21 -7.77
C TYR A 339 3.78 -14.32 -7.23
N ALA A 340 3.97 -15.37 -8.03
CA ALA A 340 4.95 -16.41 -7.73
C ALA A 340 5.50 -17.04 -9.01
N PHE A 341 6.77 -17.45 -8.99
CA PHE A 341 7.39 -18.23 -10.06
C PHE A 341 8.46 -19.16 -9.49
N GLN A 342 8.82 -20.20 -10.26
CA GLN A 342 9.83 -21.17 -9.89
C GLN A 342 11.05 -21.06 -10.79
N LEU A 343 12.23 -21.21 -10.17
CA LEU A 343 13.51 -21.21 -10.83
C LEU A 343 14.23 -22.53 -10.53
N THR A 344 14.99 -23.04 -11.49
CA THR A 344 15.98 -24.09 -11.26
C THR A 344 17.36 -23.51 -11.52
N LEU A 345 18.11 -23.27 -10.45
CA LEU A 345 19.39 -22.59 -10.46
C LEU A 345 20.52 -23.56 -10.11
N THR A 346 21.69 -23.34 -10.69
CA THR A 346 22.90 -24.08 -10.33
C THR A 346 23.46 -23.58 -8.99
N PRO A 347 24.22 -24.42 -8.27
CA PRO A 347 24.85 -24.02 -7.01
C PRO A 347 25.70 -22.75 -7.15
N GLY A 348 25.64 -21.86 -6.15
CA GLY A 348 26.38 -20.60 -6.13
C GLY A 348 25.53 -19.38 -5.75
N ALA A 349 26.14 -18.20 -5.81
CA ALA A 349 25.48 -16.94 -5.49
C ALA A 349 24.75 -16.36 -6.70
N TRP A 350 23.48 -16.01 -6.51
CA TRP A 350 22.61 -15.43 -7.53
C TRP A 350 21.97 -14.15 -7.00
N GLN A 351 21.73 -13.19 -7.90
CA GLN A 351 20.86 -12.05 -7.66
C GLN A 351 19.58 -12.24 -8.46
N ILE A 352 18.45 -12.06 -7.80
CA ILE A 352 17.11 -12.01 -8.38
C ILE A 352 16.70 -10.55 -8.45
N SER A 353 16.25 -10.09 -9.60
CA SER A 353 15.65 -8.78 -9.82
C SER A 353 14.24 -8.98 -10.34
N VAL A 354 13.25 -8.39 -9.68
CA VAL A 354 11.85 -8.35 -10.15
C VAL A 354 11.48 -6.90 -10.40
N TYR A 355 10.90 -6.63 -11.56
CA TYR A 355 10.68 -5.27 -12.02
C TYR A 355 9.40 -5.10 -12.87
N LEU A 356 8.94 -3.86 -12.94
CA LEU A 356 7.84 -3.43 -13.81
C LEU A 356 8.40 -2.67 -15.01
N LEU A 357 7.64 -2.71 -16.11
CA LEU A 357 7.95 -1.99 -17.34
C LEU A 357 6.90 -0.90 -17.59
N SER A 358 7.35 0.24 -18.11
CA SER A 358 6.48 1.30 -18.62
C SER A 358 5.72 0.80 -19.85
N ASP A 359 4.42 1.04 -19.88
CA ASP A 359 3.54 0.84 -21.03
C ASP A 359 3.81 1.84 -22.16
N GLN A 360 4.46 2.97 -21.87
CA GLN A 360 4.78 4.00 -22.86
C GLN A 360 6.02 3.64 -23.70
N ASP A 361 7.10 3.19 -23.05
CA ASP A 361 8.40 3.03 -23.70
C ASP A 361 9.15 1.72 -23.38
N GLY A 362 8.56 0.85 -22.55
CA GLY A 362 9.16 -0.42 -22.14
C GLY A 362 10.38 -0.26 -21.23
N SER A 363 10.63 0.93 -20.68
CA SER A 363 11.70 1.14 -19.69
C SER A 363 11.33 0.54 -18.34
N VAL A 364 12.32 0.17 -17.53
CA VAL A 364 12.12 -0.33 -16.17
C VAL A 364 11.72 0.83 -15.26
N THR A 365 10.58 0.74 -14.58
CA THR A 365 10.04 1.83 -13.73
C THR A 365 10.22 1.59 -12.23
N ASP A 366 10.16 0.33 -11.83
CA ASP A 366 10.22 -0.13 -10.44
C ASP A 366 10.98 -1.43 -10.38
N THR A 367 11.81 -1.61 -9.36
CA THR A 367 12.62 -2.81 -9.18
C THR A 367 12.82 -3.11 -7.70
N ASP A 368 12.82 -4.40 -7.38
CA ASP A 368 13.32 -4.93 -6.11
C ASP A 368 14.31 -6.06 -6.39
N THR A 369 15.33 -6.19 -5.55
CA THR A 369 16.37 -7.20 -5.72
C THR A 369 16.55 -8.04 -4.46
N LYS A 370 16.94 -9.32 -4.63
CA LYS A 370 17.41 -10.18 -3.54
C LYS A 370 18.63 -10.97 -3.99
N SER A 371 19.67 -11.00 -3.17
CA SER A 371 20.78 -11.95 -3.30
C SER A 371 20.44 -13.25 -2.59
N ILE A 372 20.80 -14.40 -3.17
CA ILE A 372 20.64 -15.73 -2.56
C ILE A 372 21.85 -16.61 -2.81
N VAL A 373 21.96 -17.68 -2.01
CA VAL A 373 22.97 -18.72 -2.20
C VAL A 373 22.28 -20.06 -2.43
N VAL A 374 22.48 -20.63 -3.61
CA VAL A 374 21.98 -21.96 -3.97
C VAL A 374 22.98 -23.01 -3.53
N LYS A 375 22.53 -24.00 -2.76
CA LYS A 375 23.35 -25.09 -2.20
C LYS A 375 23.89 -26.04 -3.25
#